data_AF-A0A072VGT2-F1
#
_entry.id   AF-A0A072VGT2-F1
#
_cell.length_a   1.000
_cell.length_b   1.000
_cell.length_c   1.000
_cell.angle_alpha   90.00
_cell.angle_beta   90.00
_cell.angle_gamma   90.00
#
_symmetry.space_group_name_H-M   'P 1'
#
loop_
_entity.id
_entity.type
_entity.pdbx_description
1 polymer ?
#
loop_
_entity_poly.entity_id
_entity_poly.type
_entity_poly.pdbx_seq_one_letter_code
_entity_poly.pdbx_strand_id
1 'polypeptide(L)'
;MPSAFQIRYRGFKGVVAVDPTSSVKLSLRMSMRKYDSVNADLDVLACSKFQPCYLNRQLITLLSTLDVKDSVFEKKQRKVVNQLNTILTDSMKAHEVLDLMFSGEVANILKDMLICGYKPNIEPFLSMMLQTFRASKLLELRQRTRIFIPKGRAMMGVLDETRTLEYGEVFVQYSHKRHSCLSHVVKGEVVVAKNPCLHPGDVRVLKAVDVPALRHMVDCVVFPQKGHRPHPNECSGSDLDGDIYFVCWDPELIPPRTIEPMEYNSAQSTLLNHDVEIEEVEEYFTNYMLNDSLGIISNAHTVFADKEPAKAMSEPCIELAKLFSIAVDFPKTGIPAVIPPHLFAKEYPDFMEKPDKTTYKSKNVIGKLFREIQGISTEGGSLTSFTLEVAKESYDSDMEFEGFMDYVDDAFYHKTNYDYKLGNLMDYYGIKTESEILSGNIMKMSKSFTKRRDADAITMAVRSLRKEARSWFNDGAADVDAGSDDAYAKASAWYYVSYHHSYYGLYNEGMKRDHFLSFPWCVYHLLVQIKKEKARMRMHSSMEQSFSRRLRLD
;
A
#
# COMPACT_ATOMS: atom_id res chain seq x y z
N MET A 1 3.65 -6.39 20.51
CA MET A 1 4.61 -7.36 19.92
C MET A 1 3.89 -8.08 18.78
N PRO A 2 4.52 -8.28 17.61
CA PRO A 2 3.96 -9.09 16.54
C PRO A 2 3.77 -10.56 16.97
N SER A 3 2.79 -11.23 16.39
CA SER A 3 2.43 -12.63 16.68
C SER A 3 3.22 -13.63 15.84
N ALA A 4 3.69 -13.22 14.65
CA ALA A 4 4.44 -14.06 13.75
C ALA A 4 5.56 -13.29 13.03
N PHE A 5 6.62 -14.01 12.67
CA PHE A 5 7.82 -13.46 12.05
C PHE A 5 8.25 -14.35 10.88
N GLN A 6 8.52 -13.74 9.73
CA GLN A 6 9.22 -14.39 8.64
C GLN A 6 10.73 -14.25 8.87
N ILE A 7 11.43 -15.38 8.92
CA ILE A 7 12.82 -15.43 9.35
C ILE A 7 13.74 -16.13 8.34
N ARG A 8 15.04 -15.81 8.44
CA ARG A 8 16.14 -16.67 7.97
C ARG A 8 17.10 -16.92 9.12
N TYR A 9 17.54 -18.17 9.28
CA TYR A 9 18.42 -18.57 10.36
C TYR A 9 19.15 -19.88 10.02
N ARG A 10 20.50 -19.91 9.97
CA ARG A 10 21.28 -21.15 9.73
C ARG A 10 20.80 -22.01 8.54
N GLY A 11 20.44 -21.37 7.43
CA GLY A 11 19.91 -22.05 6.24
C GLY A 11 18.44 -22.51 6.36
N PHE A 12 17.78 -22.22 7.49
CA PHE A 12 16.34 -22.32 7.64
C PHE A 12 15.65 -21.06 7.10
N LYS A 13 14.56 -21.24 6.37
CA LYS A 13 13.66 -20.20 5.87
C LYS A 13 12.22 -20.58 6.22
N GLY A 14 11.48 -19.64 6.81
CA GLY A 14 10.03 -19.76 6.92
C GLY A 14 9.41 -18.80 7.92
N VAL A 15 8.21 -19.12 8.40
CA VAL A 15 7.50 -18.35 9.43
C VAL A 15 7.59 -19.05 10.78
N VAL A 16 7.82 -18.27 11.83
CA VAL A 16 7.70 -18.69 13.23
C VAL A 16 6.65 -17.86 13.95
N ALA A 17 5.87 -18.50 14.80
CA ALA A 17 4.81 -17.88 15.59
C ALA A 17 5.21 -17.83 17.06
N VAL A 18 4.72 -16.81 17.78
CA VAL A 18 4.89 -16.70 19.23
C VAL A 18 4.01 -17.75 19.91
N ASP A 19 4.61 -18.65 20.66
CA ASP A 19 3.92 -19.57 21.56
C ASP A 19 4.15 -19.13 23.02
N PRO A 20 3.12 -18.60 23.71
CA PRO A 20 3.22 -18.16 25.11
C PRO A 20 3.56 -19.28 26.10
N THR A 21 3.40 -20.55 25.69
CA THR A 21 3.63 -21.72 26.54
C THR A 21 4.99 -22.38 26.30
N SER A 22 5.71 -21.97 25.26
CA SER A 22 7.01 -22.54 24.91
C SER A 22 8.09 -22.16 25.92
N SER A 23 8.83 -23.17 26.39
CA SER A 23 10.05 -23.00 27.20
C SER A 23 11.31 -22.80 26.36
N VAL A 24 11.22 -22.99 25.04
CA VAL A 24 12.32 -22.85 24.08
C VAL A 24 12.20 -21.50 23.35
N LYS A 25 13.35 -20.87 23.08
CA LYS A 25 13.41 -19.56 22.40
C LYS A 25 13.02 -19.61 20.92
N LEU A 26 13.34 -20.71 20.23
CA LEU A 26 13.08 -20.90 18.80
C LEU A 26 12.98 -22.39 18.47
N SER A 27 11.88 -22.79 17.84
CA SER A 27 11.65 -24.14 17.34
C SER A 27 11.51 -24.09 15.82
N LEU A 28 12.28 -24.92 15.11
CA LEU A 28 12.33 -24.93 13.64
C LEU A 28 11.97 -26.32 13.11
N ARG A 29 11.28 -26.36 11.98
CA ARG A 29 10.86 -27.59 11.30
C ARG A 29 11.89 -28.00 10.26
N MET A 30 12.04 -29.30 10.00
CA MET A 30 12.94 -29.78 8.96
C MET A 30 12.56 -29.28 7.56
N SER A 31 11.27 -29.07 7.29
CA SER A 31 10.80 -28.48 6.03
C SER A 31 11.30 -27.04 5.79
N MET A 32 11.71 -26.33 6.84
CA MET A 32 12.27 -24.98 6.74
C MET A 32 13.75 -25.01 6.37
N ARG A 33 14.49 -26.11 6.62
CA ARG A 33 15.91 -26.24 6.25
C ARG A 33 16.04 -26.33 4.73
N LYS A 34 16.69 -25.33 4.12
CA LYS A 34 16.89 -25.28 2.66
C LYS A 34 18.29 -25.70 2.24
N TYR A 35 19.28 -25.39 3.07
CA TYR A 35 20.68 -25.77 2.91
C TYR A 35 21.38 -25.66 4.25
N ASP A 36 22.63 -26.15 4.32
CA ASP A 36 23.43 -26.08 5.53
C ASP A 36 24.22 -24.79 5.60
N SER A 37 24.16 -24.11 6.76
CA SER A 37 24.88 -22.88 6.98
C SER A 37 25.36 -22.78 8.43
N VAL A 38 26.59 -22.30 8.59
CA VAL A 38 27.18 -22.00 9.91
C VAL A 38 26.75 -20.64 10.45
N ASN A 39 26.14 -19.77 9.63
CA ASN A 39 25.73 -18.44 10.05
C ASN A 39 24.58 -18.50 11.06
N ALA A 40 24.84 -18.04 12.28
CA ALA A 40 23.92 -18.08 13.41
C ALA A 40 23.13 -16.78 13.64
N ASP A 41 23.21 -15.81 12.73
CA ASP A 41 22.43 -14.60 12.81
C ASP A 41 20.95 -14.86 12.48
N LEU A 42 20.06 -14.20 13.21
CA LEU A 42 18.61 -14.27 12.99
C LEU A 42 18.16 -13.05 12.21
N ASP A 43 17.84 -13.24 10.95
CA ASP A 43 17.29 -12.19 10.09
C ASP A 43 15.76 -12.21 10.13
N VAL A 44 15.15 -11.11 10.58
CA VAL A 44 13.69 -10.91 10.53
C VAL A 44 13.34 -10.10 9.29
N LEU A 45 12.69 -10.74 8.32
CA LEU A 45 12.32 -10.12 7.04
C LEU A 45 10.98 -9.39 7.10
N ALA A 46 10.04 -9.97 7.83
CA ALA A 46 8.69 -9.42 7.99
C ALA A 46 8.08 -9.88 9.32
N CYS A 47 7.08 -9.13 9.77
CA CYS A 47 6.29 -9.47 10.95
C CYS A 47 4.79 -9.34 10.63
N SER A 48 3.96 -10.09 11.36
CA SER A 48 2.50 -9.94 11.35
C SER A 48 2.15 -8.51 11.73
N LYS A 49 1.32 -7.86 10.92
CA LYS A 49 0.88 -6.47 11.12
C LYS A 49 -0.42 -6.23 10.37
N PHE A 50 -1.12 -5.17 10.72
CA PHE A 50 -2.23 -4.68 9.92
C PHE A 50 -1.79 -4.48 8.46
N GLN A 51 -2.44 -5.20 7.53
CA GLN A 51 -2.30 -4.95 6.10
C GLN A 51 -3.70 -4.81 5.46
N PRO A 52 -3.96 -3.70 4.75
CA PRO A 52 -5.23 -3.47 4.10
C PRO A 52 -5.48 -4.50 3.00
N CYS A 53 -6.75 -4.90 2.87
CA CYS A 53 -7.18 -5.91 1.91
C CYS A 53 -7.73 -5.25 0.65
N TYR A 54 -7.35 -5.80 -0.51
CA TYR A 54 -7.84 -5.33 -1.80
C TYR A 54 -8.25 -6.51 -2.67
N LEU A 55 -9.38 -6.36 -3.37
CA LEU A 55 -9.64 -7.15 -4.56
C LEU A 55 -8.68 -6.71 -5.68
N ASN A 56 -8.39 -7.62 -6.60
CA ASN A 56 -7.67 -7.35 -7.82
C ASN A 56 -8.39 -8.06 -8.98
N ARG A 57 -7.91 -7.88 -10.21
CA ARG A 57 -8.50 -8.51 -11.41
C ARG A 57 -8.62 -10.03 -11.28
N GLN A 58 -7.60 -10.72 -10.77
CA GLN A 58 -7.62 -12.18 -10.62
C GLN A 58 -8.72 -12.63 -9.66
N LEU A 59 -8.75 -12.09 -8.44
CA LEU A 59 -9.78 -12.40 -7.44
C LEU A 59 -11.19 -12.08 -7.95
N ILE A 60 -11.37 -10.94 -8.63
CA ILE A 60 -12.69 -10.56 -9.19
C ILE A 60 -13.11 -11.56 -10.27
N THR A 61 -12.19 -11.96 -11.15
CA THR A 61 -12.45 -12.99 -12.18
C THR A 61 -12.87 -14.31 -11.54
N LEU A 62 -12.15 -14.78 -10.51
CA LEU A 62 -12.48 -16.05 -9.84
C LEU A 62 -13.81 -15.96 -9.08
N LEU A 63 -14.02 -14.92 -8.28
CA LEU A 63 -15.28 -14.73 -7.55
C LEU A 63 -16.48 -14.55 -8.49
N SER A 64 -16.32 -13.83 -9.61
CA SER A 64 -17.36 -13.70 -10.64
C SER A 64 -17.58 -15.02 -11.40
N THR A 65 -16.55 -15.86 -11.51
CA THR A 65 -16.69 -17.23 -12.01
C THR A 65 -17.52 -18.04 -11.03
N LEU A 66 -17.23 -17.97 -9.73
CA LEU A 66 -17.97 -18.63 -8.65
C LEU A 66 -19.32 -17.97 -8.31
N ASP A 67 -19.94 -17.24 -9.25
CA ASP A 67 -21.28 -16.64 -9.16
C ASP A 67 -21.49 -15.51 -8.16
N VAL A 68 -20.42 -14.84 -7.71
CA VAL A 68 -20.56 -13.53 -7.05
C VAL A 68 -21.05 -12.51 -8.09
N LYS A 69 -22.18 -11.86 -7.80
CA LYS A 69 -22.86 -10.94 -8.73
C LYS A 69 -22.01 -9.70 -9.03
N ASP A 70 -21.98 -9.29 -10.30
CA ASP A 70 -21.32 -8.06 -10.77
C ASP A 70 -21.67 -6.81 -9.93
N SER A 71 -22.95 -6.69 -9.56
CA SER A 71 -23.47 -5.56 -8.77
C SER A 71 -22.81 -5.42 -7.40
N VAL A 72 -22.28 -6.51 -6.82
CA VAL A 72 -21.52 -6.47 -5.57
C VAL A 72 -20.23 -5.69 -5.80
N PHE A 73 -19.45 -6.04 -6.82
CA PHE A 73 -18.18 -5.37 -7.12
C PHE A 73 -18.38 -3.91 -7.50
N GLU A 74 -19.37 -3.60 -8.34
CA GLU A 74 -19.74 -2.23 -8.70
C GLU A 74 -20.13 -1.40 -7.45
N LYS A 75 -20.88 -2.00 -6.53
CA LYS A 75 -21.22 -1.36 -5.24
C LYS A 75 -19.98 -1.12 -4.38
N LYS A 76 -19.04 -2.07 -4.30
CA LYS A 76 -17.79 -1.88 -3.53
C LYS A 76 -16.92 -0.79 -4.16
N GLN A 77 -16.75 -0.78 -5.48
CA GLN A 77 -15.99 0.26 -6.18
C GLN A 77 -16.59 1.65 -5.97
N ARG A 78 -17.92 1.81 -6.15
CA ARG A 78 -18.61 3.09 -5.90
C ARG A 78 -18.42 3.59 -4.47
N LYS A 79 -18.46 2.70 -3.48
CA LYS A 79 -18.18 3.06 -2.09
C LYS A 79 -16.76 3.59 -1.92
N VAL A 80 -15.76 2.94 -2.52
CA VAL A 80 -14.36 3.40 -2.48
C VAL A 80 -14.22 4.76 -3.18
N VAL A 81 -14.80 4.93 -4.38
CA VAL A 81 -14.79 6.21 -5.10
C VAL A 81 -15.42 7.33 -4.26
N ASN A 82 -16.58 7.08 -3.64
CA ASN A 82 -17.24 8.05 -2.78
C ASN A 82 -16.37 8.40 -1.57
N GLN A 83 -15.75 7.41 -0.92
CA GLN A 83 -14.80 7.65 0.16
C GLN A 83 -13.62 8.53 -0.30
N LEU A 84 -13.04 8.24 -1.47
CA LEU A 84 -11.95 9.05 -2.04
C LEU A 84 -12.37 10.48 -2.34
N ASN A 85 -13.60 10.71 -2.82
CA ASN A 85 -14.13 12.05 -3.05
C ASN A 85 -14.35 12.81 -1.72
N THR A 86 -14.76 12.13 -0.65
CA THR A 86 -14.94 12.77 0.66
C THR A 86 -13.64 13.24 1.31
N ILE A 87 -12.49 12.68 0.92
CA ILE A 87 -11.17 13.13 1.42
C ILE A 87 -10.96 14.62 1.18
N LEU A 88 -11.49 15.16 0.08
CA LEU A 88 -11.27 16.56 -0.30
C LEU A 88 -12.18 17.56 0.44
N THR A 89 -13.13 17.09 1.25
CA THR A 89 -14.19 17.95 1.83
C THR A 89 -14.40 17.73 3.33
N ASP A 90 -14.25 16.50 3.82
CA ASP A 90 -14.53 16.12 5.20
C ASP A 90 -13.24 15.72 5.92
N SER A 91 -12.85 16.49 6.94
CA SER A 91 -11.58 16.32 7.64
C SER A 91 -11.49 14.99 8.40
N MET A 92 -12.62 14.56 8.99
CA MET A 92 -12.67 13.31 9.77
C MET A 92 -12.58 12.09 8.85
N LYS A 93 -13.28 12.12 7.72
CA LYS A 93 -13.19 11.05 6.71
C LYS A 93 -11.84 11.03 6.02
N ALA A 94 -11.26 12.19 5.71
CA ALA A 94 -9.90 12.28 5.18
C ALA A 94 -8.90 11.60 6.11
N HIS A 95 -8.98 11.87 7.41
CA HIS A 95 -8.14 11.23 8.42
C HIS A 95 -8.35 9.71 8.46
N GLU A 96 -9.59 9.22 8.41
CA GLU A 96 -9.89 7.78 8.35
C GLU A 96 -9.31 7.10 7.12
N VAL A 97 -9.47 7.70 5.93
CA VAL A 97 -8.95 7.11 4.70
C VAL A 97 -7.43 7.13 4.67
N LEU A 98 -6.80 8.23 5.11
CA LEU A 98 -5.34 8.32 5.30
C LEU A 98 -4.83 7.23 6.23
N ASP A 99 -5.53 6.99 7.33
CA ASP A 99 -5.15 5.96 8.29
C ASP A 99 -5.34 4.56 7.72
N LEU A 100 -6.41 4.26 6.99
CA LEU A 100 -6.66 2.89 6.51
C LEU A 100 -5.88 2.52 5.24
N MET A 101 -5.72 3.46 4.30
CA MET A 101 -5.23 3.17 2.95
C MET A 101 -3.81 3.66 2.67
N PHE A 102 -3.27 4.52 3.52
CA PHE A 102 -1.96 5.13 3.33
C PHE A 102 -1.04 4.90 4.54
N SER A 103 0.26 4.91 4.29
CA SER A 103 1.31 4.70 5.29
C SER A 103 2.53 5.53 4.94
N GLY A 104 3.32 5.88 5.95
CA GLY A 104 4.55 6.64 5.78
C GLY A 104 4.50 8.02 6.42
N GLU A 105 5.66 8.68 6.46
CA GLU A 105 5.86 9.97 7.12
C GLU A 105 4.90 11.04 6.59
N VAL A 106 4.75 11.14 5.27
CA VAL A 106 3.88 12.13 4.63
C VAL A 106 2.41 11.95 5.02
N ALA A 107 1.91 10.71 5.06
CA ALA A 107 0.55 10.45 5.52
C ALA A 107 0.35 10.83 7.00
N ASN A 108 1.39 10.72 7.84
CA ASN A 108 1.34 11.18 9.23
C ASN A 108 1.26 12.71 9.32
N ILE A 109 2.03 13.44 8.51
CA ILE A 109 1.96 14.92 8.44
C ILE A 109 0.53 15.36 8.12
N LEU A 110 -0.08 14.80 7.06
CA LEU A 110 -1.44 15.20 6.68
C LEU A 110 -2.48 14.85 7.76
N LYS A 111 -2.31 13.72 8.46
CA LYS A 111 -3.18 13.37 9.59
C LYS A 111 -3.05 14.40 10.73
N ASP A 112 -1.82 14.78 11.07
CA ASP A 112 -1.59 15.77 12.12
C ASP A 112 -2.12 17.15 11.74
N MET A 113 -1.99 17.56 10.46
CA MET A 113 -2.62 18.78 9.94
C MET A 113 -4.14 18.77 10.12
N LEU A 114 -4.81 17.66 9.75
CA LEU A 114 -6.24 17.50 9.92
C LEU A 114 -6.66 17.54 11.40
N ILE A 115 -5.89 16.91 12.29
CA ILE A 115 -6.13 16.94 13.75
C ILE A 115 -5.99 18.36 14.30
N CYS A 116 -5.11 19.20 13.72
CA CYS A 116 -4.94 20.59 14.11
C CYS A 116 -6.04 21.54 13.60
N GLY A 117 -7.05 21.01 12.89
CA GLY A 117 -8.17 21.77 12.40
C GLY A 117 -7.99 22.35 11.00
N TYR A 118 -6.93 21.98 10.28
CA TYR A 118 -6.83 22.31 8.85
C TYR A 118 -7.92 21.61 8.06
N LYS A 119 -8.61 22.37 7.21
CA LYS A 119 -9.60 21.82 6.29
C LYS A 119 -8.94 21.38 4.99
N PRO A 120 -9.30 20.20 4.44
CA PRO A 120 -8.74 19.64 3.21
C PRO A 120 -8.67 20.59 2.01
N ASN A 121 -9.61 21.53 1.89
CA ASN A 121 -9.78 22.42 0.74
C ASN A 121 -9.30 23.86 0.99
N ILE A 122 -8.77 24.16 2.18
CA ILE A 122 -8.30 25.50 2.53
C ILE A 122 -6.79 25.58 2.51
N GLU A 123 -6.11 24.62 3.14
CA GLU A 123 -4.65 24.62 3.21
C GLU A 123 -4.08 24.04 1.89
N PRO A 124 -3.31 24.82 1.10
CA PRO A 124 -2.89 24.43 -0.24
C PRO A 124 -2.06 23.15 -0.30
N PHE A 125 -1.12 22.95 0.63
CA PHE A 125 -0.27 21.77 0.64
C PHE A 125 -1.08 20.50 0.90
N LEU A 126 -1.94 20.50 1.91
CA LEU A 126 -2.88 19.45 2.26
C LEU A 126 -3.80 19.15 1.08
N SER A 127 -4.42 20.18 0.48
CA SER A 127 -5.30 20.02 -0.68
C SER A 127 -4.57 19.33 -1.84
N MET A 128 -3.39 19.81 -2.21
CA MET A 128 -2.58 19.22 -3.28
C MET A 128 -2.22 17.76 -2.97
N MET A 129 -1.80 17.46 -1.75
CA MET A 129 -1.42 16.11 -1.33
C MET A 129 -2.61 15.13 -1.33
N LEU A 130 -3.78 15.57 -0.83
CA LEU A 130 -5.01 14.77 -0.83
C LEU A 130 -5.54 14.53 -2.24
N GLN A 131 -5.44 15.52 -3.13
CA GLN A 131 -5.78 15.36 -4.56
C GLN A 131 -4.89 14.31 -5.23
N THR A 132 -3.58 14.33 -4.97
CA THR A 132 -2.64 13.33 -5.50
C THR A 132 -2.92 11.93 -4.96
N PHE A 133 -3.21 11.79 -3.67
CA PHE A 133 -3.63 10.51 -3.09
C PHE A 133 -4.93 9.98 -3.72
N ARG A 134 -5.94 10.84 -3.92
CA ARG A 134 -7.18 10.49 -4.62
C ARG A 134 -6.88 10.04 -6.06
N ALA A 135 -6.13 10.84 -6.82
CA ALA A 135 -5.79 10.55 -8.21
C ALA A 135 -5.05 9.21 -8.34
N SER A 136 -4.10 8.95 -7.45
CA SER A 136 -3.35 7.70 -7.43
C SER A 136 -4.24 6.48 -7.17
N LYS A 137 -5.17 6.57 -6.21
CA LYS A 137 -6.10 5.47 -5.91
C LYS A 137 -7.10 5.24 -7.05
N LEU A 138 -7.57 6.31 -7.71
CA LEU A 138 -8.39 6.18 -8.92
C LEU A 138 -7.60 5.52 -10.06
N LEU A 139 -6.32 5.83 -10.22
CA LEU A 139 -5.45 5.15 -11.19
C LEU A 139 -5.25 3.67 -10.85
N GLU A 140 -5.06 3.31 -9.59
CA GLU A 140 -5.00 1.90 -9.14
C GLU A 140 -6.31 1.15 -9.44
N LEU A 141 -7.47 1.79 -9.25
CA LEU A 141 -8.78 1.23 -9.61
C LEU A 141 -8.89 1.01 -11.12
N ARG A 142 -8.48 1.98 -11.95
CA ARG A 142 -8.49 1.86 -13.41
C ARG A 142 -7.56 0.75 -13.91
N GLN A 143 -6.28 0.82 -13.54
CA GLN A 143 -5.22 -0.02 -14.11
C GLN A 143 -5.16 -1.43 -13.50
N ARG A 144 -5.62 -1.61 -12.27
CA ARG A 144 -5.47 -2.88 -11.53
C ARG A 144 -6.75 -3.38 -10.88
N THR A 145 -7.84 -2.60 -10.96
CA THR A 145 -9.11 -2.91 -10.30
C THR A 145 -8.91 -3.18 -8.81
N ARG A 146 -8.05 -2.36 -8.18
CA ARG A 146 -7.59 -2.52 -6.80
C ARG A 146 -8.62 -1.98 -5.81
N ILE A 147 -9.71 -2.71 -5.57
CA ILE A 147 -10.83 -2.27 -4.74
C ILE A 147 -10.56 -2.58 -3.27
N PHE A 148 -10.52 -1.57 -2.40
CA PHE A 148 -10.36 -1.75 -0.95
C PHE A 148 -11.56 -2.44 -0.31
N ILE A 149 -11.31 -3.46 0.53
CA ILE A 149 -12.33 -4.21 1.26
C ILE A 149 -12.13 -4.03 2.77
N PRO A 150 -13.00 -3.25 3.46
CA PRO A 150 -12.88 -3.00 4.90
C PRO A 150 -13.01 -4.27 5.76
N LYS A 151 -13.90 -5.20 5.36
CA LYS A 151 -14.16 -6.49 6.00
C LYS A 151 -13.22 -7.60 5.49
N GLY A 152 -11.94 -7.29 5.45
CA GLY A 152 -10.90 -8.23 5.07
C GLY A 152 -9.52 -7.72 5.43
N ARG A 153 -8.54 -8.61 5.45
CA ARG A 153 -7.12 -8.30 5.68
C ARG A 153 -6.26 -9.14 4.75
N ALA A 154 -5.10 -8.58 4.39
CA ALA A 154 -4.00 -9.37 3.89
C ALA A 154 -3.23 -9.89 5.13
N MET A 155 -3.13 -11.21 5.32
CA MET A 155 -2.61 -11.79 6.55
C MET A 155 -1.53 -12.82 6.27
N MET A 156 -0.47 -12.81 7.07
CA MET A 156 0.54 -13.86 7.05
C MET A 156 -0.09 -15.19 7.48
N GLY A 157 0.17 -16.27 6.74
CA GLY A 157 -0.24 -17.60 7.13
C GLY A 157 0.65 -18.19 8.21
N VAL A 158 0.03 -18.83 9.20
CA VAL A 158 0.72 -19.60 10.25
C VAL A 158 -0.01 -20.91 10.51
N LEU A 159 0.67 -21.87 11.13
CA LEU A 159 0.05 -23.13 11.53
C LEU A 159 -0.44 -23.07 12.97
N ASP A 160 -1.55 -23.76 13.25
CA ASP A 160 -2.01 -24.08 14.58
C ASP A 160 -1.11 -25.14 15.25
N GLU A 161 -0.19 -24.68 16.10
CA GLU A 161 0.66 -25.56 16.92
C GLU A 161 -0.11 -26.21 18.10
N THR A 162 -1.29 -25.70 18.45
CA THR A 162 -2.11 -26.24 19.53
C THR A 162 -2.94 -27.45 19.10
N ARG A 163 -3.03 -27.70 17.78
CA ARG A 163 -3.81 -28.78 17.16
C ARG A 163 -5.28 -28.76 17.59
N THR A 164 -5.84 -27.56 17.76
CA THR A 164 -7.23 -27.36 18.18
C THR A 164 -8.17 -27.22 16.99
N LEU A 165 -7.75 -26.55 15.92
CA LEU A 165 -8.57 -26.33 14.73
C LEU A 165 -8.80 -27.63 13.95
N GLU A 166 -10.03 -27.85 13.50
CA GLU A 166 -10.39 -28.94 12.59
C GLU A 166 -10.17 -28.57 11.12
N TYR A 167 -10.13 -29.59 10.25
CA TYR A 167 -10.06 -29.34 8.80
C TYR A 167 -11.31 -28.59 8.31
N GLY A 168 -11.11 -27.53 7.54
CA GLY A 168 -12.15 -26.58 7.13
C GLY A 168 -12.28 -25.36 8.05
N GLU A 169 -11.61 -25.35 9.20
CA GLU A 169 -11.62 -24.25 10.15
C GLU A 169 -10.35 -23.39 10.09
N VAL A 170 -10.47 -22.12 10.43
CA VAL A 170 -9.34 -21.19 10.60
C VAL A 170 -9.56 -20.33 11.83
N PHE A 171 -8.48 -19.82 12.43
CA PHE A 171 -8.57 -18.76 13.43
C PHE A 171 -8.07 -17.44 12.84
N VAL A 172 -8.88 -16.39 12.99
CA VAL A 172 -8.61 -15.06 12.46
C VAL A 172 -8.93 -14.01 13.52
N GLN A 173 -7.92 -13.28 13.94
CA GLN A 173 -8.05 -12.13 14.82
C GLN A 173 -7.23 -10.97 14.26
N TYR A 174 -7.83 -9.78 14.22
CA TYR A 174 -7.20 -8.59 13.64
C TYR A 174 -7.14 -7.44 14.64
N SER A 175 -6.10 -6.63 14.56
CA SER A 175 -5.92 -5.43 15.36
C SER A 175 -6.65 -4.24 14.77
N HIS A 176 -7.02 -3.29 15.64
CA HIS A 176 -7.51 -1.98 15.20
C HIS A 176 -6.33 -1.00 15.09
N LYS A 177 -6.17 -0.34 13.93
CA LYS A 177 -5.01 0.54 13.69
C LYS A 177 -4.93 1.71 14.69
N ARG A 178 -6.08 2.24 15.13
CA ARG A 178 -6.18 3.34 16.13
C ARG A 178 -6.04 2.88 17.58
N HIS A 179 -6.28 1.61 17.86
CA HIS A 179 -6.27 1.04 19.21
C HIS A 179 -5.64 -0.35 19.14
N SER A 180 -4.31 -0.40 19.18
CA SER A 180 -3.56 -1.67 19.09
C SER A 180 -3.91 -2.68 20.19
N CYS A 181 -4.48 -2.20 21.31
CA CYS A 181 -5.01 -3.01 22.40
C CYS A 181 -6.40 -3.63 22.13
N LEU A 182 -7.11 -3.15 21.11
CA LEU A 182 -8.41 -3.69 20.71
C LEU A 182 -8.23 -4.60 19.49
N SER A 183 -8.44 -5.89 19.73
CA SER A 183 -8.46 -6.92 18.68
C SER A 183 -9.83 -7.58 18.61
N HIS A 184 -10.25 -7.95 17.40
CA HIS A 184 -11.53 -8.60 17.15
C HIS A 184 -11.32 -9.98 16.54
N VAL A 185 -11.96 -10.98 17.12
CA VAL A 185 -12.01 -12.35 16.59
C VAL A 185 -13.12 -12.45 15.56
N VAL A 186 -12.79 -12.92 14.36
CA VAL A 186 -13.77 -13.16 13.29
C VAL A 186 -14.45 -14.51 13.54
N LYS A 187 -15.77 -14.56 13.31
CA LYS A 187 -16.58 -15.78 13.41
C LYS A 187 -17.43 -15.94 12.15
N GLY A 188 -17.63 -17.17 11.71
CA GLY A 188 -18.45 -17.50 10.56
C GLY A 188 -17.63 -17.76 9.30
N GLU A 189 -18.27 -17.75 8.14
CA GLU A 189 -17.62 -18.05 6.86
C GLU A 189 -16.65 -16.94 6.44
N VAL A 190 -15.49 -17.36 5.93
CA VAL A 190 -14.46 -16.48 5.41
C VAL A 190 -13.93 -17.01 4.07
N VAL A 191 -13.65 -16.09 3.16
CA VAL A 191 -12.97 -16.37 1.89
C VAL A 191 -11.47 -16.23 2.11
N VAL A 192 -10.72 -17.27 1.77
CA VAL A 192 -9.25 -17.31 1.83
C VAL A 192 -8.70 -17.61 0.44
N ALA A 193 -7.75 -16.81 -0.02
CA ALA A 193 -7.05 -17.02 -1.28
C ALA A 193 -5.63 -16.47 -1.20
N LYS A 194 -4.71 -17.00 -2.02
CA LYS A 194 -3.34 -16.49 -2.15
C LYS A 194 -3.16 -15.90 -3.53
N ASN A 195 -2.65 -14.67 -3.61
CA ASN A 195 -2.34 -14.05 -4.89
C ASN A 195 -0.88 -14.35 -5.30
N PRO A 196 -0.59 -14.54 -6.59
CA PRO A 196 -1.54 -14.70 -7.70
C PRO A 196 -2.35 -15.99 -7.61
N CYS A 197 -3.61 -15.96 -8.05
CA CYS A 197 -4.50 -17.13 -8.15
C CYS A 197 -5.19 -17.16 -9.52
N LEU A 198 -5.29 -18.35 -10.12
CA LEU A 198 -5.85 -18.52 -11.47
C LEU A 198 -6.91 -19.62 -11.53
N HIS A 199 -6.79 -20.66 -10.71
CA HIS A 199 -7.77 -21.74 -10.70
C HIS A 199 -8.99 -21.33 -9.85
N PRO A 200 -10.24 -21.56 -10.28
CA PRO A 200 -11.42 -21.23 -9.47
C PRO A 200 -11.42 -21.87 -8.07
N GLY A 201 -10.82 -23.04 -7.92
CA GLY A 201 -10.63 -23.71 -6.63
C GLY A 201 -9.56 -23.09 -5.71
N ASP A 202 -8.77 -22.11 -6.18
CA ASP A 202 -7.80 -21.37 -5.35
C ASP A 202 -8.49 -20.48 -4.30
N VAL A 203 -9.76 -20.15 -4.54
CA VAL A 203 -10.59 -19.37 -3.63
C VAL A 203 -11.33 -20.35 -2.71
N ARG A 204 -10.87 -20.43 -1.46
CA ARG A 204 -11.45 -21.32 -0.44
C ARG A 204 -12.46 -20.58 0.41
N VAL A 205 -13.55 -21.25 0.73
CA VAL A 205 -14.48 -20.83 1.80
C VAL A 205 -14.20 -21.70 3.01
N LEU A 206 -13.76 -21.08 4.10
CA LEU A 206 -13.40 -21.74 5.36
C LEU A 206 -14.24 -21.15 6.50
N LYS A 207 -14.27 -21.82 7.64
CA LYS A 207 -15.02 -21.38 8.82
C LYS A 207 -14.08 -20.75 9.85
N ALA A 208 -14.21 -19.45 10.08
CA ALA A 208 -13.54 -18.77 11.18
C ALA A 208 -14.21 -19.13 12.52
N VAL A 209 -13.41 -19.67 13.45
CA VAL A 209 -13.85 -20.09 14.78
C VAL A 209 -13.03 -19.39 15.86
N ASP A 210 -13.64 -19.15 17.02
CA ASP A 210 -12.97 -18.52 18.17
C ASP A 210 -12.44 -19.60 19.10
N VAL A 211 -11.13 -19.71 19.13
CA VAL A 211 -10.39 -20.66 19.95
C VAL A 211 -9.63 -19.87 21.02
N PRO A 212 -9.98 -20.00 22.31
CA PRO A 212 -9.31 -19.27 23.39
C PRO A 212 -7.79 -19.44 23.40
N ALA A 213 -7.29 -20.64 23.11
CA ALA A 213 -5.86 -20.95 23.06
C ALA A 213 -5.11 -20.13 21.98
N LEU A 214 -5.79 -19.68 20.92
CA LEU A 214 -5.20 -18.95 19.80
C LEU A 214 -5.39 -17.43 19.88
N ARG A 215 -6.05 -16.89 20.91
CA ARG A 215 -6.34 -15.44 21.03
C ARG A 215 -5.11 -14.53 21.15
N HIS A 216 -3.94 -15.11 21.39
CA HIS A 216 -2.67 -14.38 21.35
C HIS A 216 -2.20 -14.11 19.91
N MET A 217 -2.76 -14.81 18.92
CA MET A 217 -2.43 -14.68 17.50
C MET A 217 -3.23 -13.53 16.87
N VAL A 218 -2.56 -12.44 16.54
CA VAL A 218 -3.14 -11.22 15.94
C VAL A 218 -2.47 -10.87 14.62
N ASP A 219 -3.28 -10.45 13.65
CA ASP A 219 -2.87 -10.02 12.30
C ASP A 219 -2.17 -11.12 11.48
N CYS A 220 -2.59 -12.37 11.71
CA CYS A 220 -2.22 -13.55 10.93
C CYS A 220 -3.45 -14.46 10.80
N VAL A 221 -3.45 -15.31 9.76
CA VAL A 221 -4.45 -16.37 9.60
C VAL A 221 -3.84 -17.69 10.05
N VAL A 222 -4.49 -18.34 11.00
CA VAL A 222 -4.02 -19.60 11.58
C VAL A 222 -4.74 -20.75 10.90
N PHE A 223 -3.98 -21.63 10.25
CA PHE A 223 -4.47 -22.80 9.54
C PHE A 223 -4.38 -24.06 10.41
N PRO A 224 -5.28 -25.03 10.23
CA PRO A 224 -5.30 -26.26 10.99
C PRO A 224 -4.12 -27.14 10.61
N GLN A 225 -3.57 -27.85 11.60
CA GLN A 225 -2.64 -28.95 11.36
C GLN A 225 -3.37 -30.22 10.90
N LYS A 226 -4.66 -30.35 11.23
CA LYS A 226 -5.49 -31.51 10.91
C LYS A 226 -6.03 -31.43 9.48
N GLY A 227 -6.20 -32.58 8.84
CA GLY A 227 -6.81 -32.69 7.52
C GLY A 227 -6.08 -33.64 6.59
N HIS A 228 -6.71 -33.90 5.45
CA HIS A 228 -6.14 -34.74 4.39
C HIS A 228 -5.21 -33.95 3.46
N ARG A 229 -5.39 -32.63 3.38
CA ARG A 229 -4.59 -31.71 2.56
C ARG A 229 -4.42 -30.37 3.30
N PRO A 230 -3.26 -29.71 3.27
CA PRO A 230 -3.10 -28.41 3.91
C PRO A 230 -3.88 -27.32 3.15
N HIS A 231 -4.70 -26.51 3.84
CA HIS A 231 -5.38 -25.36 3.23
C HIS A 231 -4.45 -24.35 2.53
N PRO A 232 -3.23 -24.05 3.04
CA PRO A 232 -2.23 -23.32 2.27
C PRO A 232 -2.01 -23.87 0.86
N ASN A 233 -1.82 -25.18 0.72
CA ASN A 233 -1.58 -25.82 -0.57
C ASN A 233 -2.81 -25.76 -1.48
N GLU A 234 -4.02 -25.76 -0.92
CA GLU A 234 -5.28 -25.59 -1.65
C GLU A 234 -5.45 -24.17 -2.21
N CYS A 235 -4.74 -23.18 -1.65
CA CYS A 235 -4.71 -21.81 -2.12
C CYS A 235 -3.49 -21.59 -3.05
N SER A 236 -3.60 -22.01 -4.31
CA SER A 236 -2.57 -21.80 -5.34
C SER A 236 -1.20 -22.42 -5.01
N GLY A 237 -1.19 -23.60 -4.39
CA GLY A 237 0.04 -24.32 -4.06
C GLY A 237 0.91 -23.63 -3.00
N SER A 238 0.33 -22.73 -2.22
CA SER A 238 1.03 -21.91 -1.23
C SER A 238 1.58 -22.73 -0.06
N ASP A 239 2.63 -22.22 0.56
CA ASP A 239 3.23 -22.79 1.78
C ASP A 239 3.23 -21.76 2.91
N LEU A 240 3.82 -22.12 4.07
CA LEU A 240 3.90 -21.25 5.24
C LEU A 240 5.31 -20.68 5.42
N ASP A 241 5.96 -20.23 4.34
CA ASP A 241 7.30 -19.65 4.37
C ASP A 241 7.35 -18.10 4.38
N GLY A 242 6.18 -17.48 4.42
CA GLY A 242 5.98 -16.03 4.43
C GLY A 242 4.79 -15.57 3.59
N ASP A 243 4.01 -16.50 3.03
CA ASP A 243 2.87 -16.20 2.19
C ASP A 243 1.81 -15.35 2.90
N ILE A 244 1.29 -14.38 2.14
CA ILE A 244 0.24 -13.46 2.57
C ILE A 244 -1.07 -13.83 1.86
N TYR A 245 -2.10 -14.10 2.65
CA TYR A 245 -3.42 -14.52 2.19
C TYR A 245 -4.38 -13.35 2.20
N PHE A 246 -5.19 -13.26 1.15
CA PHE A 246 -6.44 -12.50 1.16
C PHE A 246 -7.43 -13.24 2.06
N VAL A 247 -7.84 -12.60 3.15
CA VAL A 247 -8.84 -13.14 4.09
C VAL A 247 -9.99 -12.16 4.19
N CYS A 248 -11.18 -12.55 3.76
CA CYS A 248 -12.35 -11.69 3.66
C CYS A 248 -13.57 -12.33 4.33
N TRP A 249 -14.24 -11.56 5.18
CA TRP A 249 -15.47 -11.97 5.89
C TRP A 249 -16.65 -11.06 5.54
N ASP A 250 -16.62 -10.46 4.35
CA ASP A 250 -17.76 -9.73 3.80
C ASP A 250 -18.77 -10.72 3.21
N PRO A 251 -20.00 -10.84 3.76
CA PRO A 251 -20.96 -11.83 3.29
C PRO A 251 -21.35 -11.67 1.82
N GLU A 252 -21.25 -10.45 1.25
CA GLU A 252 -21.55 -10.23 -0.16
C GLU A 252 -20.47 -10.81 -1.11
N LEU A 253 -19.27 -11.11 -0.58
CA LEU A 253 -18.13 -11.65 -1.34
C LEU A 253 -17.90 -13.14 -1.12
N ILE A 254 -18.68 -13.80 -0.25
CA ILE A 254 -18.64 -15.24 -0.07
C ILE A 254 -19.31 -15.86 -1.30
N PRO A 255 -18.59 -16.66 -2.11
CA PRO A 255 -19.17 -17.25 -3.30
C PRO A 255 -20.21 -18.33 -2.91
N PRO A 256 -21.35 -18.39 -3.62
CA PRO A 256 -22.38 -19.42 -3.36
C PRO A 256 -21.96 -20.84 -3.77
N ARG A 257 -20.90 -20.97 -4.58
CA ARG A 257 -20.34 -22.26 -4.99
C ARG A 257 -18.84 -22.30 -4.78
N THR A 258 -18.33 -23.49 -4.47
CA THR A 258 -16.91 -23.79 -4.37
C THR A 258 -16.52 -24.80 -5.43
N ILE A 259 -15.25 -24.78 -5.82
CA ILE A 259 -14.66 -25.74 -6.76
C ILE A 259 -13.47 -26.39 -6.06
N GLU A 260 -13.27 -27.68 -6.32
CA GLU A 260 -12.11 -28.39 -5.78
C GLU A 260 -10.80 -27.76 -6.28
N PRO A 261 -9.81 -27.53 -5.41
CA PRO A 261 -8.52 -27.00 -5.82
C PRO A 261 -7.81 -27.94 -6.78
N MET A 262 -7.09 -27.35 -7.72
CA MET A 262 -6.18 -28.08 -8.58
C MET A 262 -5.12 -28.80 -7.73
N GLU A 263 -4.59 -29.91 -8.24
CA GLU A 263 -3.41 -30.53 -7.66
C GLU A 263 -2.15 -29.72 -8.00
N TYR A 264 -1.47 -29.23 -6.96
CA TYR A 264 -0.20 -28.51 -7.07
C TYR A 264 0.94 -29.47 -6.78
N ASN A 265 1.18 -30.39 -7.71
CA ASN A 265 2.27 -31.35 -7.61
C ASN A 265 3.58 -30.65 -7.99
N SER A 266 4.51 -30.49 -7.05
CA SER A 266 5.83 -29.98 -7.36
C SER A 266 6.55 -30.94 -8.30
N ALA A 267 7.10 -30.42 -9.40
CA ALA A 267 7.98 -31.22 -10.23
C ALA A 267 9.23 -31.59 -9.42
N GLN A 268 9.74 -32.81 -9.63
CA GLN A 268 10.98 -33.23 -8.97
C GLN A 268 12.12 -32.34 -9.45
N SER A 269 12.81 -31.70 -8.51
CA SER A 269 14.03 -30.96 -8.79
C SER A 269 15.07 -31.89 -9.39
N THR A 270 15.74 -31.45 -10.45
CA THR A 270 16.88 -32.17 -11.03
C THR A 270 17.97 -32.30 -9.98
N LEU A 271 18.23 -33.52 -9.53
CA LEU A 271 19.34 -33.81 -8.63
C LEU A 271 20.62 -33.96 -9.46
N LEU A 272 21.56 -33.05 -9.25
CA LEU A 272 22.91 -33.18 -9.79
C LEU A 272 23.69 -34.17 -8.93
N ASN A 273 24.55 -34.95 -9.57
CA ASN A 273 25.43 -35.93 -8.91
C ASN A 273 26.82 -35.33 -8.57
N HIS A 274 26.99 -34.03 -8.77
CA HIS A 274 28.18 -33.25 -8.48
C HIS A 274 27.81 -31.92 -7.83
N ASP A 275 28.82 -31.19 -7.35
CA ASP A 275 28.67 -29.81 -6.92
C ASP A 275 28.32 -28.91 -8.12
N VAL A 276 27.68 -27.77 -7.86
CA VAL A 276 27.24 -26.83 -8.91
C VAL A 276 28.46 -26.04 -9.40
N GLU A 277 28.74 -26.12 -10.70
CA GLU A 277 29.82 -25.36 -11.34
C GLU A 277 29.34 -23.97 -11.81
N ILE A 278 30.27 -23.01 -11.98
CA ILE A 278 29.91 -21.63 -12.35
C ILE A 278 29.28 -21.56 -13.76
N GLU A 279 29.73 -22.42 -14.68
CA GLU A 279 29.20 -22.50 -16.05
C GLU A 279 27.71 -22.90 -16.05
N GLU A 280 27.30 -23.79 -15.14
CA GLU A 280 25.89 -24.18 -14.99
C GLU A 280 25.04 -23.02 -14.46
N VAL A 281 25.61 -22.16 -13.61
CA VAL A 281 24.95 -20.95 -13.12
C VAL A 281 24.77 -19.94 -14.25
N GLU A 282 25.78 -19.75 -15.11
CA GLU A 282 25.71 -18.87 -16.28
C GLU A 282 24.66 -19.35 -17.30
N GLU A 283 24.63 -20.65 -17.58
CA GLU A 283 23.63 -21.27 -18.44
C GLU A 283 22.23 -21.11 -17.84
N TYR A 284 22.07 -21.41 -16.55
CA TYR A 284 20.80 -21.25 -15.85
C TYR A 284 20.29 -19.81 -15.87
N PHE A 285 21.18 -18.83 -15.67
CA PHE A 285 20.83 -17.42 -15.73
C PHE A 285 20.27 -17.04 -17.12
N THR A 286 20.93 -17.51 -18.18
CA THR A 286 20.48 -17.30 -19.56
C THR A 286 19.13 -17.97 -19.83
N ASN A 287 18.99 -19.23 -19.40
CA ASN A 287 17.74 -19.98 -19.51
C ASN A 287 16.60 -19.32 -18.74
N TYR A 288 16.87 -18.78 -17.56
CA TYR A 288 15.88 -18.06 -16.75
C TYR A 288 15.36 -16.81 -17.48
N MET A 289 16.26 -16.01 -18.06
CA MET A 289 15.90 -14.80 -18.80
C MET A 289 15.04 -15.08 -20.03
N LEU A 290 15.29 -16.20 -20.71
CA LEU A 290 14.55 -16.59 -21.92
C LEU A 290 13.17 -17.18 -21.62
N ASN A 291 13.01 -17.82 -20.45
CA ASN A 291 11.84 -18.63 -20.13
C ASN A 291 10.95 -18.03 -19.01
N ASP A 292 11.18 -16.80 -18.55
CA ASP A 292 10.27 -16.10 -17.63
C ASP A 292 8.94 -15.76 -18.34
N SER A 293 7.98 -16.66 -18.19
CA SER A 293 6.70 -16.63 -18.89
C SER A 293 5.51 -16.24 -17.99
N LEU A 294 5.74 -15.96 -16.69
CA LEU A 294 4.69 -15.67 -15.70
C LEU A 294 3.77 -14.52 -16.12
N GLY A 295 4.36 -13.43 -16.62
CA GLY A 295 3.61 -12.26 -17.07
C GLY A 295 2.77 -12.55 -18.31
N ILE A 296 3.25 -13.41 -19.21
CA ILE A 296 2.54 -13.80 -20.44
C ILE A 296 1.33 -14.66 -20.06
N ILE A 297 1.54 -15.70 -19.24
CA ILE A 297 0.49 -16.62 -18.78
C ILE A 297 -0.60 -15.85 -18.03
N SER A 298 -0.23 -14.97 -17.08
CA SER A 298 -1.20 -14.19 -16.30
C SER A 298 -2.04 -13.25 -17.18
N ASN A 299 -1.44 -12.63 -18.20
CA ASN A 299 -2.14 -11.76 -19.14
C ASN A 299 -3.08 -12.57 -20.04
N ALA A 300 -2.60 -13.68 -20.60
CA ALA A 300 -3.41 -14.58 -21.41
C ALA A 300 -4.63 -15.09 -20.62
N HIS A 301 -4.43 -15.54 -19.37
CA HIS A 301 -5.53 -16.00 -18.52
C HIS A 301 -6.58 -14.91 -18.29
N THR A 302 -6.14 -13.68 -18.02
CA THR A 302 -7.05 -12.54 -17.87
C THR A 302 -7.88 -12.28 -19.14
N VAL A 303 -7.27 -12.44 -20.32
CA VAL A 303 -7.96 -12.27 -21.61
C VAL A 303 -8.96 -13.40 -21.86
N PHE A 304 -8.55 -14.66 -21.73
CA PHE A 304 -9.43 -15.81 -21.98
C PHE A 304 -10.58 -15.85 -20.99
N ALA A 305 -10.32 -15.59 -19.70
CA ALA A 305 -11.39 -15.56 -18.70
C ALA A 305 -12.38 -14.41 -18.90
N ASP A 306 -11.99 -13.33 -19.60
CA ASP A 306 -12.93 -12.27 -19.99
C ASP A 306 -13.69 -12.64 -21.29
N LYS A 307 -13.04 -13.30 -22.24
CA LYS A 307 -13.65 -13.59 -23.55
C LYS A 307 -14.62 -14.77 -23.49
N GLU A 308 -14.29 -15.81 -22.72
CA GLU A 308 -15.01 -17.07 -22.71
C GLU A 308 -16.25 -17.05 -21.80
N PRO A 309 -17.39 -17.65 -22.21
CA PRO A 309 -18.61 -17.69 -21.38
C PRO A 309 -18.41 -18.39 -20.02
N ALA A 310 -17.56 -19.42 -19.98
CA ALA A 310 -17.22 -20.17 -18.77
C ALA A 310 -16.18 -19.44 -17.87
N LYS A 311 -15.70 -18.26 -18.29
CA LYS A 311 -14.72 -17.44 -17.56
C LYS A 311 -13.47 -18.27 -17.19
N ALA A 312 -13.04 -18.26 -15.93
CA ALA A 312 -11.87 -19.01 -15.46
C ALA A 312 -12.07 -20.54 -15.42
N MET A 313 -13.29 -21.06 -15.63
CA MET A 313 -13.54 -22.50 -15.82
C MET A 313 -13.34 -22.95 -17.27
N SER A 314 -13.07 -22.02 -18.21
CA SER A 314 -12.79 -22.38 -19.60
C SER A 314 -11.53 -23.24 -19.71
N GLU A 315 -11.51 -24.17 -20.66
CA GLU A 315 -10.38 -25.08 -20.90
C GLU A 315 -9.04 -24.34 -21.06
N PRO A 316 -8.93 -23.24 -21.85
CA PRO A 316 -7.69 -22.46 -21.91
C PRO A 316 -7.25 -21.88 -20.56
N CYS A 317 -8.18 -21.45 -19.71
CA CYS A 317 -7.84 -20.90 -18.40
C CYS A 317 -7.32 -21.98 -17.44
N ILE A 318 -7.90 -23.17 -17.46
CA ILE A 318 -7.44 -24.30 -16.64
C ILE A 318 -6.04 -24.76 -17.10
N GLU A 319 -5.78 -24.81 -18.41
CA GLU A 319 -4.46 -25.13 -18.95
C GLU A 319 -3.43 -24.06 -18.55
N LEU A 320 -3.78 -22.78 -18.68
CA LEU A 320 -2.94 -21.67 -18.24
C LEU A 320 -2.67 -21.69 -16.73
N ALA A 321 -3.63 -22.09 -15.90
CA ALA A 321 -3.42 -22.22 -14.45
C ALA A 321 -2.38 -23.31 -14.11
N LYS A 322 -2.41 -24.45 -14.82
CA LYS A 322 -1.39 -25.51 -14.70
C LYS A 322 0.00 -25.00 -15.12
N LEU A 323 0.08 -24.34 -16.27
CA LEU A 323 1.34 -23.74 -16.76
C LEU A 323 1.86 -22.67 -15.81
N PHE A 324 0.98 -21.89 -15.19
CA PHE A 324 1.37 -20.88 -14.20
C PHE A 324 2.04 -21.53 -12.98
N SER A 325 1.49 -22.65 -12.48
CA SER A 325 2.11 -23.40 -11.38
C SER A 325 3.51 -23.88 -11.74
N ILE A 326 3.70 -24.40 -12.96
CA ILE A 326 5.02 -24.83 -13.46
C ILE A 326 5.98 -23.63 -13.53
N ALA A 327 5.51 -22.50 -14.07
CA ALA A 327 6.31 -21.28 -14.20
C ALA A 327 6.74 -20.68 -12.84
N VAL A 328 5.91 -20.80 -11.79
CA VAL A 328 6.25 -20.34 -10.44
C VAL A 328 7.36 -21.18 -9.81
N ASP A 329 7.37 -22.49 -10.09
CA ASP A 329 8.37 -23.42 -9.56
C ASP A 329 9.59 -23.58 -10.49
N PHE A 330 9.56 -23.06 -11.71
CA PHE A 330 10.71 -23.03 -12.63
C PHE A 330 12.02 -22.57 -11.96
N PRO A 331 12.04 -21.50 -11.13
CA PRO A 331 13.26 -21.08 -10.42
C PRO A 331 13.88 -22.15 -9.50
N LYS A 332 13.09 -23.15 -9.09
CA LYS A 332 13.49 -24.23 -8.17
C LYS A 332 13.71 -25.55 -8.88
N THR A 333 12.95 -25.80 -9.95
CA THR A 333 12.92 -27.10 -10.64
C THR A 333 13.76 -27.12 -11.90
N GLY A 334 14.01 -25.95 -12.51
CA GLY A 334 14.69 -25.82 -13.80
C GLY A 334 13.81 -26.17 -15.02
N ILE A 335 12.52 -26.50 -14.81
CA ILE A 335 11.61 -26.89 -15.90
C ILE A 335 10.80 -25.69 -16.39
N PRO A 336 10.99 -25.21 -17.64
CA PRO A 336 10.28 -24.05 -18.15
C PRO A 336 8.83 -24.39 -18.52
N ALA A 337 7.92 -23.44 -18.30
CA ALA A 337 6.55 -23.56 -18.76
C ALA A 337 6.44 -23.18 -20.24
N VAL A 338 6.28 -24.19 -21.12
CA VAL A 338 6.09 -23.99 -22.55
C VAL A 338 4.63 -23.67 -22.84
N ILE A 339 4.35 -22.47 -23.36
CA ILE A 339 2.99 -22.03 -23.68
C ILE A 339 2.63 -22.49 -25.10
N PRO A 340 1.57 -23.29 -25.29
CA PRO A 340 1.10 -23.67 -26.62
C PRO A 340 0.59 -22.48 -27.45
N PRO A 341 0.68 -22.54 -28.80
CA PRO A 341 0.25 -21.45 -29.68
C PRO A 341 -1.19 -20.97 -29.50
N HIS A 342 -2.13 -21.87 -29.13
CA HIS A 342 -3.54 -21.52 -28.93
C HIS A 342 -3.79 -20.71 -27.65
N LEU A 343 -2.86 -20.74 -26.68
CA LEU A 343 -2.95 -20.00 -25.42
C LEU A 343 -2.35 -18.59 -25.50
N PHE A 344 -1.94 -18.12 -26.69
CA PHE A 344 -1.54 -16.73 -26.88
C PHE A 344 -2.75 -15.84 -27.20
N ALA A 345 -2.93 -14.80 -26.39
CA ALA A 345 -3.96 -13.79 -26.59
C ALA A 345 -3.68 -12.94 -27.85
N LYS A 346 -4.61 -12.99 -28.81
CA LYS A 346 -4.55 -12.22 -30.07
C LYS A 346 -5.23 -10.85 -29.98
N GLU A 347 -6.30 -10.77 -29.20
CA GLU A 347 -7.10 -9.56 -28.95
C GLU A 347 -7.18 -9.34 -27.44
N TYR A 348 -7.17 -8.07 -27.02
CA TYR A 348 -7.13 -7.71 -25.59
C TYR A 348 -8.38 -6.93 -25.17
N PRO A 349 -8.90 -7.11 -23.96
CA PRO A 349 -10.02 -6.30 -23.49
C PRO A 349 -9.60 -4.85 -23.26
N ASP A 350 -10.56 -3.93 -23.43
CA ASP A 350 -10.40 -2.48 -23.31
C ASP A 350 -9.70 -2.03 -22.01
N PHE A 351 -10.01 -2.68 -20.89
CA PHE A 351 -9.42 -2.36 -19.59
C PHE A 351 -7.92 -2.66 -19.46
N MET A 352 -7.31 -3.40 -20.39
CA MET A 352 -5.86 -3.66 -20.38
C MET A 352 -5.04 -2.54 -21.03
N GLU A 353 -5.69 -1.57 -21.69
CA GLU A 353 -5.07 -0.36 -22.25
C GLU A 353 -3.79 -0.64 -23.07
N LYS A 354 -3.88 -1.57 -24.04
CA LYS A 354 -2.79 -1.93 -24.95
C LYS A 354 -2.93 -1.17 -26.28
N PRO A 355 -2.30 0.02 -26.45
CA PRO A 355 -2.51 0.86 -27.64
C PRO A 355 -2.01 0.19 -28.92
N ASP A 356 -0.95 -0.62 -28.83
CA ASP A 356 -0.31 -1.27 -29.99
C ASP A 356 -0.95 -2.62 -30.38
N LYS A 357 -2.11 -2.96 -29.81
CA LYS A 357 -2.77 -4.25 -30.00
C LYS A 357 -4.26 -4.07 -30.34
N THR A 358 -4.82 -5.05 -31.04
CA THR A 358 -6.27 -5.11 -31.29
C THR A 358 -7.01 -5.25 -29.96
N THR A 359 -8.01 -4.38 -29.73
CA THR A 359 -8.79 -4.37 -28.49
C THR A 359 -10.29 -4.56 -28.72
N TYR A 360 -10.98 -5.13 -27.72
CA TYR A 360 -12.45 -5.28 -27.71
C TYR A 360 -13.05 -4.75 -26.41
N LYS A 361 -14.32 -4.33 -26.46
CA LYS A 361 -15.05 -3.86 -25.27
C LYS A 361 -15.49 -5.04 -24.40
N SER A 362 -14.87 -5.22 -23.24
CA SER A 362 -15.23 -6.29 -22.29
C SER A 362 -16.67 -6.15 -21.81
N LYS A 363 -17.43 -7.25 -21.80
CA LYS A 363 -18.81 -7.29 -21.28
C LYS A 363 -18.88 -7.68 -19.80
N ASN A 364 -17.80 -8.20 -19.23
CA ASN A 364 -17.76 -8.62 -17.82
C ASN A 364 -17.54 -7.46 -16.86
N VAL A 365 -17.62 -7.79 -15.57
CA VAL A 365 -17.50 -6.84 -14.46
C VAL A 365 -16.24 -5.99 -14.51
N ILE A 366 -15.07 -6.55 -14.86
CA ILE A 366 -13.81 -5.78 -14.89
C ILE A 366 -13.89 -4.66 -15.94
N GLY A 367 -14.43 -4.95 -17.13
CA GLY A 367 -14.68 -3.93 -18.15
C GLY A 367 -15.65 -2.85 -17.68
N LYS A 368 -16.74 -3.25 -17.00
CA LYS A 368 -17.71 -2.28 -16.43
C LYS A 368 -17.05 -1.36 -15.41
N LEU A 369 -16.30 -1.94 -14.47
CA LEU A 369 -15.57 -1.22 -13.43
C LEU A 369 -14.53 -0.25 -14.02
N PHE A 370 -13.79 -0.67 -15.04
CA PHE A 370 -12.81 0.17 -15.73
C PHE A 370 -13.47 1.41 -16.35
N ARG A 371 -14.55 1.22 -17.11
CA ARG A 371 -15.24 2.31 -17.80
C ARG A 371 -15.91 3.31 -16.84
N GLU A 372 -16.40 2.83 -15.70
CA GLU A 372 -16.90 3.70 -14.62
C GLU A 372 -15.82 4.68 -14.14
N ILE A 373 -14.61 4.20 -13.87
CA ILE A 373 -13.49 5.05 -13.42
C ILE A 373 -12.96 5.94 -14.55
N GLN A 374 -12.97 5.44 -15.79
CA GLN A 374 -12.57 6.21 -16.96
C GLN A 374 -13.44 7.47 -17.14
N GLY A 375 -14.76 7.36 -16.88
CA GLY A 375 -15.66 8.51 -16.87
C GLY A 375 -15.25 9.58 -15.84
N ILE A 376 -14.99 9.15 -14.60
CA ILE A 376 -14.63 10.06 -13.49
C ILE A 376 -13.30 10.79 -13.73
N SER A 377 -12.33 10.11 -14.32
CA SER A 377 -10.98 10.66 -14.53
C SER A 377 -10.97 11.84 -15.52
N THR A 378 -11.99 11.94 -16.37
CA THR A 378 -12.09 12.97 -17.42
C THR A 378 -12.70 14.28 -16.90
N GLU A 379 -13.46 14.22 -15.80
CA GLU A 379 -14.24 15.36 -15.30
C GLU A 379 -13.58 16.14 -14.14
N GLY A 380 -12.49 15.65 -13.55
CA GLY A 380 -11.96 16.23 -12.29
C GLY A 380 -10.44 16.25 -12.13
N GLY A 381 -9.69 16.52 -13.21
CA GLY A 381 -8.27 16.20 -13.31
C GLY A 381 -7.30 17.33 -13.61
N SER A 382 -7.52 18.56 -13.11
CA SER A 382 -6.39 19.49 -12.94
C SER A 382 -6.09 19.57 -11.45
N LEU A 383 -4.91 19.11 -11.04
CA LEU A 383 -4.36 19.46 -9.73
C LEU A 383 -4.41 20.98 -9.61
N THR A 384 -4.99 21.49 -8.52
CA THR A 384 -5.03 22.93 -8.30
C THR A 384 -3.61 23.46 -8.14
N SER A 385 -3.17 24.28 -9.09
CA SER A 385 -1.88 24.98 -9.01
C SER A 385 -1.94 26.02 -7.90
N PHE A 386 -0.88 26.11 -7.09
CA PHE A 386 -0.72 27.20 -6.14
C PHE A 386 -0.37 28.48 -6.93
N THR A 387 -1.33 29.39 -7.07
CA THR A 387 -1.14 30.67 -7.78
C THR A 387 -0.89 31.81 -6.79
N LEU A 388 -0.53 33.00 -7.30
CA LEU A 388 -0.36 34.20 -6.49
C LEU A 388 -1.65 34.59 -5.75
N GLU A 389 -2.82 34.40 -6.38
CA GLU A 389 -4.12 34.64 -5.76
C GLU A 389 -4.35 33.69 -4.60
N VAL A 390 -4.07 32.39 -4.80
CA VAL A 390 -4.15 31.39 -3.73
C VAL A 390 -3.20 31.75 -2.59
N ALA A 391 -1.98 32.20 -2.87
CA ALA A 391 -1.03 32.62 -1.84
C ALA A 391 -1.57 33.79 -0.99
N LYS A 392 -2.28 34.75 -1.60
CA LYS A 392 -2.91 35.87 -0.88
C LYS A 392 -4.08 35.42 0.00
N GLU A 393 -4.86 34.46 -0.45
CA GLU A 393 -6.08 34.00 0.25
C GLU A 393 -5.80 32.95 1.33
N SER A 394 -4.76 32.14 1.15
CA SER A 394 -4.49 30.96 1.99
C SER A 394 -3.41 31.15 3.05
N TYR A 395 -2.73 32.30 3.08
CA TYR A 395 -1.74 32.60 4.12
C TYR A 395 -2.38 32.64 5.51
N ASP A 396 -1.87 31.81 6.42
CA ASP A 396 -2.41 31.63 7.76
C ASP A 396 -1.60 32.42 8.79
N SER A 397 -2.11 33.59 9.21
CA SER A 397 -1.42 34.44 10.20
C SER A 397 -1.30 33.80 11.59
N ASP A 398 -2.03 32.71 11.88
CA ASP A 398 -1.80 31.97 13.13
C ASP A 398 -0.44 31.28 13.15
N MET A 399 0.19 31.07 12.00
CA MET A 399 1.53 30.50 11.93
C MET A 399 2.62 31.48 12.33
N GLU A 400 2.31 32.77 12.53
CA GLU A 400 3.26 33.77 12.97
C GLU A 400 3.56 33.66 14.47
N PHE A 401 4.83 33.38 14.77
CA PHE A 401 5.39 33.35 16.12
C PHE A 401 6.27 34.58 16.37
N GLU A 402 6.28 35.13 17.59
CA GLU A 402 7.05 36.34 17.90
C GLU A 402 8.54 36.15 17.62
N GLY A 403 9.19 37.15 17.01
CA GLY A 403 10.62 37.09 16.64
C GLY A 403 10.93 36.36 15.33
N PHE A 404 9.93 35.85 14.59
CA PHE A 404 10.20 35.10 13.35
C PHE A 404 10.91 35.91 12.25
N MET A 405 10.74 37.24 12.24
CA MET A 405 11.35 38.11 11.24
C MET A 405 12.87 38.06 11.26
N ASP A 406 13.48 37.80 12.42
CA ASP A 406 14.93 37.70 12.59
C ASP A 406 15.53 36.48 11.83
N TYR A 407 14.68 35.51 11.48
CA TYR A 407 15.05 34.27 10.81
C TYR A 407 14.66 34.22 9.33
N VAL A 408 14.06 35.29 8.78
CA VAL A 408 13.50 35.28 7.42
C VAL A 408 14.57 35.13 6.34
N ASP A 409 15.72 35.79 6.47
CA ASP A 409 16.81 35.69 5.49
C ASP A 409 17.42 34.28 5.45
N ASP A 410 17.64 33.68 6.63
CA ASP A 410 18.09 32.30 6.78
C ASP A 410 17.08 31.30 6.19
N ALA A 411 15.80 31.50 6.50
CA ALA A 411 14.71 30.70 5.96
C ALA A 411 14.63 30.80 4.42
N PHE A 412 14.79 32.00 3.85
CA PHE A 412 14.80 32.21 2.40
C PHE A 412 15.97 31.49 1.72
N TYR A 413 17.17 31.55 2.32
CA TYR A 413 18.35 30.84 1.84
C TYR A 413 18.12 29.32 1.85
N HIS A 414 17.65 28.76 2.95
CA HIS A 414 17.40 27.32 3.06
C HIS A 414 16.27 26.83 2.16
N LYS A 415 15.21 27.62 2.02
CA LYS A 415 14.13 27.31 1.07
C LYS A 415 14.64 27.29 -0.36
N THR A 416 15.44 28.27 -0.76
CA THR A 416 16.03 28.33 -2.10
C THR A 416 16.84 27.06 -2.40
N ASN A 417 17.66 26.61 -1.44
CA ASN A 417 18.42 25.37 -1.56
C ASN A 417 17.53 24.12 -1.62
N TYR A 418 16.50 24.05 -0.78
CA TYR A 418 15.55 22.94 -0.78
C TYR A 418 14.82 22.82 -2.13
N ASP A 419 14.25 23.93 -2.61
CA ASP A 419 13.49 24.00 -3.86
C ASP A 419 14.38 23.60 -5.06
N TYR A 420 15.63 24.08 -5.08
CA TYR A 420 16.60 23.72 -6.11
C TYR A 420 16.85 22.21 -6.16
N LYS A 421 17.12 21.60 -4.98
CA LYS A 421 17.39 20.16 -4.88
C LYS A 421 16.16 19.31 -5.20
N LEU A 422 14.99 19.70 -4.70
CA LEU A 422 13.73 18.99 -4.99
C LEU A 422 13.39 19.06 -6.48
N GLY A 423 13.49 20.25 -7.07
CA GLY A 423 13.24 20.46 -8.49
C GLY A 423 14.22 19.66 -9.37
N ASN A 424 15.49 19.55 -8.98
CA ASN A 424 16.46 18.71 -9.71
C ASN A 424 16.08 17.23 -9.67
N LEU A 425 15.58 16.72 -8.54
CA LEU A 425 15.06 15.34 -8.46
C LEU A 425 13.84 15.17 -9.38
N MET A 426 12.91 16.13 -9.36
CA MET A 426 11.72 16.10 -10.21
C MET A 426 12.10 16.08 -11.70
N ASP A 427 13.01 16.96 -12.13
CA ASP A 427 13.48 17.04 -13.52
C ASP A 427 14.23 15.77 -13.93
N TYR A 428 15.09 15.24 -13.07
CA TYR A 428 15.84 14.01 -13.32
C TYR A 428 14.92 12.83 -13.59
N TYR A 429 13.90 12.61 -12.75
CA TYR A 429 12.96 11.49 -12.92
C TYR A 429 11.80 11.80 -13.89
N GLY A 430 11.65 13.06 -14.33
CA GLY A 430 10.54 13.55 -15.15
C GLY A 430 9.20 13.51 -14.43
N ILE A 431 9.20 13.81 -13.13
CA ILE A 431 7.99 13.92 -12.28
C ILE A 431 7.48 15.35 -12.35
N LYS A 432 6.18 15.52 -12.58
CA LYS A 432 5.62 16.85 -12.89
C LYS A 432 5.33 17.68 -11.66
N THR A 433 4.85 17.07 -10.59
CA THR A 433 4.31 17.81 -9.44
C THR A 433 5.03 17.46 -8.15
N GLU A 434 5.14 18.46 -7.27
CA GLU A 434 5.74 18.33 -5.94
C GLU A 434 5.03 17.23 -5.12
N SER A 435 3.70 17.17 -5.16
CA SER A 435 2.94 16.18 -4.40
C SER A 435 3.17 14.74 -4.87
N GLU A 436 3.41 14.49 -6.16
CA GLU A 436 3.73 13.15 -6.68
C GLU A 436 5.04 12.62 -6.13
N ILE A 437 6.11 13.44 -6.16
CA ILE A 437 7.44 13.02 -5.71
C ILE A 437 7.46 12.84 -4.19
N LEU A 438 6.84 13.74 -3.42
CA LEU A 438 6.81 13.66 -1.95
C LEU A 438 6.01 12.46 -1.46
N SER A 439 4.85 12.22 -2.08
CA SER A 439 3.97 11.13 -1.69
C SER A 439 4.42 9.76 -2.18
N GLY A 440 5.32 9.70 -3.17
CA GLY A 440 5.69 8.49 -3.91
C GLY A 440 4.59 7.98 -4.86
N ASN A 441 3.47 8.71 -4.97
CA ASN A 441 2.34 8.33 -5.81
C ASN A 441 2.48 8.89 -7.23
N ILE A 442 3.60 8.53 -7.86
CA ILE A 442 3.97 9.02 -9.18
C ILE A 442 3.01 8.45 -10.23
N MET A 443 2.40 9.34 -11.02
CA MET A 443 1.43 8.99 -12.06
C MET A 443 2.11 8.77 -13.41
N LYS A 444 3.13 9.58 -13.72
CA LYS A 444 3.93 9.48 -14.94
C LYS A 444 5.40 9.77 -14.65
N MET A 445 6.28 9.03 -15.31
CA MET A 445 7.74 9.20 -15.27
C MET A 445 8.29 9.40 -16.68
N SER A 446 9.55 9.83 -16.78
CA SER A 446 10.29 9.79 -18.04
C SER A 446 10.45 8.35 -18.54
N LYS A 447 10.63 8.16 -19.86
CA LYS A 447 10.70 6.82 -20.48
C LYS A 447 11.87 5.96 -19.97
N SER A 448 12.91 6.57 -19.39
CA SER A 448 14.10 5.88 -18.89
C SER A 448 13.88 5.24 -17.52
N PHE A 449 12.85 5.66 -16.80
CA PHE A 449 12.55 5.19 -15.44
C PHE A 449 11.26 4.39 -15.39
N THR A 450 11.17 3.50 -14.41
CA THR A 450 9.99 2.70 -14.14
C THR A 450 9.70 2.68 -12.66
N LYS A 451 8.42 2.80 -12.30
CA LYS A 451 7.99 2.73 -10.88
C LYS A 451 8.46 1.45 -10.17
N ARG A 452 8.61 0.33 -10.89
CA ARG A 452 9.05 -0.95 -10.30
C ARG A 452 10.51 -0.92 -9.82
N ARG A 453 11.40 -0.22 -10.52
CA ARG A 453 12.83 -0.18 -10.19
C ARG A 453 13.21 1.03 -9.35
N ASP A 454 12.60 2.18 -9.66
CA ASP A 454 13.12 3.47 -9.25
C ASP A 454 12.36 4.08 -8.06
N ALA A 455 11.20 3.54 -7.68
CA ALA A 455 10.36 4.11 -6.61
C ALA A 455 11.06 4.15 -5.24
N ASP A 456 11.82 3.11 -4.89
CA ASP A 456 12.54 3.06 -3.61
C ASP A 456 13.68 4.07 -3.59
N ALA A 457 14.44 4.20 -4.69
CA ALA A 457 15.49 5.19 -4.84
C ALA A 457 14.96 6.62 -4.71
N ILE A 458 13.83 6.92 -5.37
CA ILE A 458 13.16 8.23 -5.27
C ILE A 458 12.71 8.50 -3.83
N THR A 459 12.08 7.51 -3.19
CA THR A 459 11.62 7.63 -1.80
C THR A 459 12.79 7.88 -0.85
N MET A 460 13.92 7.21 -1.06
CA MET A 460 15.14 7.44 -0.27
C MET A 460 15.74 8.82 -0.53
N ALA A 461 15.81 9.27 -1.79
CA ALA A 461 16.33 10.59 -2.15
C ALA A 461 15.51 11.72 -1.51
N VAL A 462 14.18 11.64 -1.59
CA VAL A 462 13.27 12.61 -0.94
C VAL A 462 13.43 12.58 0.57
N ARG A 463 13.51 11.38 1.19
CA ARG A 463 13.73 11.26 2.63
C ARG A 463 15.07 11.86 3.04
N SER A 464 16.12 11.67 2.23
CA SER A 464 17.45 12.26 2.47
C SER A 464 17.38 13.78 2.41
N LEU A 465 16.73 14.36 1.40
CA LEU A 465 16.56 15.80 1.28
C LEU A 465 15.82 16.40 2.48
N ARG A 466 14.74 15.76 2.94
CA ARG A 466 14.01 16.20 4.14
C ARG A 466 14.83 16.07 5.42
N LYS A 467 15.69 15.05 5.51
CA LYS A 467 16.63 14.90 6.64
C LYS A 467 17.68 16.02 6.62
N GLU A 468 18.18 16.37 5.45
CA GLU A 468 19.12 17.48 5.26
C GLU A 468 18.48 18.83 5.59
N ALA A 469 17.23 19.07 5.16
CA ALA A 469 16.49 20.25 5.57
C ALA A 469 16.38 20.33 7.11
N ARG A 470 16.04 19.22 7.77
CA ARG A 470 16.02 19.18 9.25
C ARG A 470 17.40 19.42 9.88
N SER A 471 18.50 19.04 9.24
CA SER A 471 19.82 19.39 9.79
C SER A 471 20.10 20.88 9.65
N TRP A 472 19.75 21.54 8.54
CA TRP A 472 19.84 23.00 8.42
C TRP A 472 19.01 23.75 9.47
N PHE A 473 17.86 23.19 9.84
CA PHE A 473 17.05 23.75 10.92
C PHE A 473 17.79 23.73 12.27
N ASN A 474 18.54 22.66 12.53
CA ASN A 474 19.26 22.46 13.79
C ASN A 474 20.67 23.05 13.80
N ASP A 475 21.31 23.22 12.64
CA ASP A 475 22.64 23.81 12.49
C ASP A 475 22.55 25.32 12.79
N GLY A 476 22.93 25.69 14.02
CA GLY A 476 22.76 27.03 14.60
C GLY A 476 22.28 27.01 16.05
N ALA A 477 21.70 25.88 16.47
CA ALA A 477 21.20 25.63 17.81
C ALA A 477 22.21 24.79 18.61
N ALA A 478 23.20 25.43 19.24
CA ALA A 478 23.90 24.80 20.35
C ALA A 478 22.87 24.58 21.48
N ASP A 479 22.52 23.32 21.74
CA ASP A 479 21.76 22.89 22.93
C ASP A 479 20.35 23.48 23.09
N VAL A 480 19.62 23.70 21.99
CA VAL A 480 18.27 24.23 22.07
C VAL A 480 17.26 23.08 22.22
N ASP A 481 16.76 22.93 23.44
CA ASP A 481 15.73 21.96 23.81
C ASP A 481 14.51 22.10 22.87
N ALA A 482 13.88 20.97 22.53
CA ALA A 482 12.72 20.93 21.63
C ALA A 482 11.52 21.59 22.30
N GLY A 483 11.46 22.93 22.25
CA GLY A 483 10.47 23.74 22.94
C GLY A 483 10.91 25.17 23.27
N SER A 484 12.06 25.66 22.79
CA SER A 484 12.38 27.08 22.91
C SER A 484 11.52 27.94 21.99
N ASP A 485 11.23 29.16 22.42
CA ASP A 485 10.57 30.21 21.60
C ASP A 485 11.30 30.45 20.27
N ASP A 486 12.63 30.24 20.27
CA ASP A 486 13.50 30.36 19.11
C ASP A 486 13.18 29.36 18.00
N ALA A 487 12.93 28.09 18.37
CA ALA A 487 12.56 27.05 17.41
C ALA A 487 11.19 27.34 16.76
N TYR A 488 10.24 27.90 17.52
CA TYR A 488 8.95 28.32 16.96
C TYR A 488 9.08 29.53 16.04
N ALA A 489 9.90 30.52 16.39
CA ALA A 489 10.22 31.66 15.53
C ALA A 489 10.86 31.22 14.20
N LYS A 490 11.85 30.31 14.24
CA LYS A 490 12.49 29.77 13.03
C LYS A 490 11.51 28.97 12.16
N ALA A 491 10.67 28.12 12.77
CA ALA A 491 9.65 27.37 12.03
C ALA A 491 8.59 28.29 11.39
N SER A 492 8.17 29.34 12.10
CA SER A 492 7.30 30.39 11.59
C SER A 492 7.94 31.10 10.38
N ALA A 493 9.23 31.43 10.43
CA ALA A 493 9.95 32.03 9.31
C ALA A 493 9.96 31.11 8.07
N TRP A 494 10.17 29.80 8.27
CA TRP A 494 10.11 28.80 7.18
C TRP A 494 8.72 28.74 6.53
N TYR A 495 7.65 28.82 7.33
CA TYR A 495 6.29 28.93 6.82
C TYR A 495 6.09 30.25 6.05
N TYR A 496 6.52 31.37 6.63
CA TYR A 496 6.38 32.71 6.05
C TYR A 496 6.97 32.80 4.64
N VAL A 497 8.25 32.45 4.48
CA VAL A 497 8.94 32.53 3.18
C VAL A 497 8.35 31.55 2.15
N SER A 498 7.61 30.54 2.62
CA SER A 498 6.97 29.55 1.74
C SER A 498 5.57 29.92 1.30
N TYR A 499 4.78 30.56 2.16
CA TYR A 499 3.35 30.82 1.92
C TYR A 499 3.02 32.28 1.64
N HIS A 500 3.79 33.23 2.18
CA HIS A 500 3.45 34.63 2.06
C HIS A 500 3.61 35.11 0.61
N HIS A 501 2.59 35.80 0.10
CA HIS A 501 2.49 36.19 -1.31
C HIS A 501 3.67 37.04 -1.80
N SER A 502 4.41 37.72 -0.92
CA SER A 502 5.61 38.50 -1.29
C SER A 502 6.76 37.62 -1.77
N TYR A 503 6.80 36.35 -1.35
CA TYR A 503 7.82 35.38 -1.74
C TYR A 503 7.41 34.49 -2.90
N TYR A 504 6.18 34.65 -3.40
CA TYR A 504 5.68 33.86 -4.52
C TYR A 504 6.51 34.13 -5.78
N GLY A 505 7.09 33.07 -6.35
CA GLY A 505 7.87 33.15 -7.59
C GLY A 505 9.29 33.73 -7.43
N LEU A 506 9.78 33.92 -6.20
CA LEU A 506 11.17 34.35 -5.94
C LEU A 506 12.18 33.18 -5.92
N TYR A 507 11.70 31.94 -5.95
CA TYR A 507 12.54 30.74 -5.94
C TYR A 507 12.73 30.19 -7.35
N ASN A 508 13.76 29.38 -7.55
CA ASN A 508 14.06 28.75 -8.84
C ASN A 508 14.20 29.76 -10.00
N GLU A 509 14.80 30.92 -9.75
CA GLU A 509 14.97 31.96 -10.77
C GLU A 509 15.60 31.41 -12.07
N GLY A 510 14.99 31.76 -13.21
CA GLY A 510 15.43 31.27 -14.53
C GLY A 510 15.02 29.83 -14.86
N MET A 511 14.40 29.10 -13.92
CA MET A 511 13.88 27.75 -14.14
C MET A 511 12.35 27.82 -14.28
N LYS A 512 11.79 27.10 -15.26
CA LYS A 512 10.33 27.02 -15.46
C LYS A 512 9.70 26.01 -14.49
N ARG A 513 9.80 26.26 -13.18
CA ARG A 513 9.28 25.40 -12.11
C ARG A 513 8.14 26.09 -11.36
N ASP A 514 7.24 25.29 -10.80
CA ASP A 514 6.16 25.78 -9.93
C ASP A 514 6.71 26.23 -8.57
N HIS A 515 5.90 27.00 -7.83
CA HIS A 515 6.22 27.39 -6.45
C HIS A 515 5.97 26.23 -5.49
N PHE A 516 7.01 25.78 -4.77
CA PHE A 516 6.95 24.62 -3.88
C PHE A 516 6.60 24.99 -2.43
N LEU A 517 5.80 24.14 -1.78
CA LEU A 517 5.22 24.36 -0.45
C LEU A 517 5.70 23.36 0.61
N SER A 518 6.45 22.31 0.25
CA SER A 518 6.78 21.24 1.19
C SER A 518 7.89 21.53 2.18
N PHE A 519 8.73 22.54 1.91
CA PHE A 519 9.86 22.93 2.75
C PHE A 519 9.52 23.07 4.24
N PRO A 520 8.54 23.90 4.66
CA PRO A 520 8.21 24.11 6.08
C PRO A 520 7.70 22.83 6.75
N TRP A 521 7.05 21.94 5.99
CA TRP A 521 6.56 20.65 6.49
C TRP A 521 7.68 19.63 6.76
N CYS A 522 8.96 19.98 6.54
CA CYS A 522 10.09 19.23 7.09
C CYS A 522 10.14 19.28 8.62
N VAL A 523 9.65 20.37 9.21
CA VAL A 523 9.54 20.60 10.67
C VAL A 523 8.09 20.68 11.13
N TYR A 524 7.22 19.87 10.50
CA TYR A 524 5.76 19.90 10.69
C TYR A 524 5.31 19.85 12.17
N HIS A 525 6.06 19.16 13.04
CA HIS A 525 5.73 19.02 14.46
C HIS A 525 5.72 20.37 15.20
N LEU A 526 6.62 21.30 14.85
CA LEU A 526 6.66 22.66 15.41
C LEU A 526 5.49 23.51 14.90
N LEU A 527 5.22 23.47 13.58
CA LEU A 527 4.10 24.19 12.96
C LEU A 527 2.74 23.75 13.51
N VAL A 528 2.57 22.44 13.66
CA VAL A 528 1.40 21.84 14.32
C VAL A 528 1.23 22.36 15.74
N GLN A 529 2.32 22.50 16.49
CA GLN A 529 2.28 23.00 17.86
C GLN A 529 1.92 24.49 17.93
N ILE A 530 2.54 25.34 17.08
CA ILE A 530 2.19 26.77 16.96
C ILE A 530 0.69 26.93 16.73
N LYS A 531 0.14 26.17 15.76
CA LYS A 531 -1.29 26.23 15.43
C LYS A 531 -2.18 25.80 16.59
N LYS A 532 -1.81 24.73 17.31
CA LYS A 532 -2.55 24.25 18.49
C LYS A 532 -2.56 25.28 19.61
N GLU A 533 -1.44 25.95 19.87
CA GLU A 533 -1.34 26.97 20.93
C GLU A 533 -2.19 28.20 20.60
N LYS A 534 -2.13 28.70 19.37
CA LYS A 534 -2.98 29.82 18.92
C LYS A 534 -4.46 29.45 18.97
N ALA A 535 -4.82 28.24 18.57
CA ALA A 535 -6.20 27.74 18.69
C ALA A 535 -6.65 27.70 20.17
N ARG A 536 -5.79 27.23 21.08
CA ARG A 536 -6.06 27.22 22.53
C ARG A 536 -6.23 28.62 23.08
N MET A 537 -5.38 29.58 22.71
CA MET A 537 -5.51 30.99 23.12
C MET A 537 -6.84 31.60 22.65
N ARG A 538 -7.27 31.33 21.41
CA ARG A 538 -8.57 31.77 20.90
C ARG A 538 -9.74 31.16 21.66
N MET A 539 -9.67 29.87 22.01
CA MET A 539 -10.72 29.23 22.81
C MET A 539 -10.81 29.82 24.22
N HIS A 540 -9.68 30.09 24.87
CA HIS A 540 -9.64 30.77 26.18
C HIS A 540 -10.23 32.18 26.09
N SER A 541 -9.81 32.99 25.11
CA SER A 541 -10.35 34.35 24.91
C SER A 541 -11.87 34.34 24.62
N SER A 542 -12.35 33.39 23.82
CA SER A 542 -13.78 33.23 23.53
C SER A 542 -14.57 32.82 24.79
N MET A 543 -14.03 31.91 25.61
CA MET A 543 -14.62 31.58 26.90
C MET A 543 -14.67 32.79 27.83
N GLU A 544 -13.57 33.53 27.99
CA GLU A 544 -13.50 34.74 28.82
C GLU A 544 -14.49 35.82 28.35
N GLN A 545 -14.66 36.00 27.04
CA GLN A 545 -15.67 36.90 26.47
C GLN A 545 -17.10 36.40 26.74
N SER A 546 -17.34 35.08 26.69
CA SER A 546 -18.65 34.49 27.01
C SER A 546 -18.99 34.60 28.50
N PHE A 547 -18.02 34.42 29.40
CA PHE A 547 -18.16 34.61 30.84
C PHE A 547 -18.36 36.09 31.17
N SER A 548 -17.60 36.99 30.55
CA SER A 548 -17.75 38.44 30.70
C SER A 548 -19.10 38.96 30.19
N ARG A 549 -19.67 38.34 29.15
CA ARG A 549 -21.02 38.66 28.67
C ARG A 549 -22.12 38.15 29.62
N ARG A 550 -21.93 37.00 30.28
CA ARG A 550 -22.88 36.50 31.28
C ARG A 550 -22.85 37.35 32.56
N LEU A 551 -21.67 37.76 33.02
CA LEU A 551 -21.51 38.64 34.19
C LEU A 551 -21.98 40.09 33.99
N ARG A 552 -22.34 40.49 32.76
CA ARG A 552 -22.94 41.81 32.45
C ARG A 552 -24.46 41.74 32.26
N LEU A 553 -25.05 40.56 32.35
CA LEU A 553 -26.48 40.30 32.20
C LEU A 553 -27.17 39.90 33.53
N ASP A 554 -26.40 39.83 34.61
CA ASP A 554 -26.85 39.83 36.01
C ASP A 554 -26.52 41.20 36.62
#